data_AF-A0A8S0Z3V5-F1
#
_entry.id   AF-A0A8S0Z3V5-F1
#
_cell.length_a   1.000
_cell.length_b   1.000
_cell.length_c   1.000
_cell.angle_alpha   90.00
_cell.angle_beta   90.00
_cell.angle_gamma   90.00
#
_symmetry.space_group_name_H-M   'P 1'
#
loop_
_entity.id
_entity.type
_entity.pdbx_description
1 polymer ?
#
loop_
_entity_poly.entity_id
_entity_poly.type
_entity_poly.pdbx_seq_one_letter_code
_entity_poly.pdbx_strand_id
1 'polypeptide(L)'
;MSILKYLFPVPKADSKRVITFANHDDYICFRQHTYKKAGKDIELSEIGPRFQMKLYSIKLGTLESLDAADTEWALRPYMNTASKRRFLSLEDGWQEDDQ
;
A
#
# COMPACT_ATOMS: atom_id res chain seq x y z
N MET A 1 -3.04 -11.03 -0.78
CA MET A 1 -3.04 -10.20 0.46
C MET A 1 -4.24 -9.27 0.48
N SER A 2 -5.00 -9.24 1.58
CA SER A 2 -6.26 -8.49 1.67
C SER A 2 -6.44 -7.69 2.96
N ILE A 3 -5.38 -7.53 3.76
CA ILE A 3 -5.49 -6.94 5.10
C ILE A 3 -5.97 -5.48 5.03
N LEU A 4 -5.30 -4.65 4.23
CA LEU A 4 -5.57 -3.20 4.17
C LEU A 4 -6.98 -2.84 3.67
N LYS A 5 -7.57 -3.64 2.76
CA LYS A 5 -8.92 -3.35 2.24
C LYS A 5 -10.01 -3.55 3.30
N TYR A 6 -9.79 -4.44 4.27
CA TYR A 6 -10.76 -4.74 5.33
C TYR A 6 -10.70 -3.76 6.50
N LEU A 7 -9.79 -2.78 6.49
CA LEU A 7 -9.78 -1.68 7.45
C LEU A 7 -10.87 -0.63 7.16
N PHE A 8 -11.49 -0.69 5.98
CA PHE A 8 -12.47 0.29 5.54
C PHE A 8 -13.85 -0.38 5.31
N PRO A 9 -14.94 0.32 5.65
CA PRO A 9 -16.28 -0.15 5.32
C PRO A 9 -16.51 -0.11 3.80
N VAL A 10 -17.49 -0.88 3.33
CA VAL A 10 -17.89 -0.88 1.92
C VAL A 10 -18.42 0.52 1.56
N PRO A 11 -17.83 1.20 0.55
CA PRO A 11 -18.27 2.54 0.17
C PRO A 11 -19.62 2.50 -0.55
N LYS A 12 -20.38 3.59 -0.43
CA LYS A 12 -21.58 3.80 -1.25
C LYS A 12 -21.19 4.10 -2.70
N ALA A 13 -22.08 3.79 -3.63
CA ALA A 13 -21.86 4.01 -5.07
C ALA A 13 -21.65 5.50 -5.44
N ASP A 14 -22.16 6.42 -4.63
CA ASP A 14 -22.05 7.87 -4.80
C ASP A 14 -20.89 8.51 -4.00
N SER A 15 -20.04 7.70 -3.36
CA SER A 15 -18.91 8.19 -2.58
C SER A 15 -17.88 8.90 -3.46
N LYS A 16 -17.60 10.17 -3.12
CA LYS A 16 -16.63 11.02 -3.84
C LYS A 16 -15.21 10.96 -3.28
N ARG A 17 -14.98 10.18 -2.23
CA ARG A 17 -13.68 10.04 -1.56
C ARG A 17 -13.01 8.75 -1.99
N VAL A 18 -11.75 8.84 -2.36
CA VAL A 18 -10.91 7.74 -2.83
C VAL A 18 -9.62 7.70 -2.00
N ILE A 19 -9.22 6.50 -1.61
CA ILE A 19 -7.95 6.23 -0.94
C ILE A 19 -7.13 5.37 -1.89
N THR A 20 -5.91 5.80 -2.17
CA THR A 20 -4.98 5.12 -3.08
C THR A 20 -3.86 4.49 -2.26
N PHE A 21 -3.70 3.18 -2.43
CA PHE A 21 -2.51 2.44 -2.01
C PHE A 21 -1.77 2.01 -3.29
N ALA A 22 -0.83 2.84 -3.74
CA ALA A 22 -0.03 2.55 -4.92
C ALA A 22 1.28 1.89 -4.48
N ASN A 23 1.54 0.66 -4.92
CA ASN A 23 2.79 -0.01 -4.61
C ASN A 23 3.86 0.29 -5.66
N HIS A 24 5.05 0.65 -5.21
CA HIS A 24 6.21 0.91 -6.04
C HIS A 24 7.45 0.38 -5.31
N ASP A 25 8.08 -0.64 -5.87
CA ASP A 25 9.29 -1.28 -5.31
C ASP A 25 9.16 -1.67 -3.81
N ASP A 26 8.07 -2.36 -3.46
CA ASP A 26 7.69 -2.75 -2.09
C ASP A 26 7.42 -1.57 -1.11
N TYR A 27 7.38 -0.33 -1.60
CA TYR A 27 6.86 0.83 -0.88
C TYR A 27 5.42 1.11 -1.29
N ILE A 28 4.52 1.01 -0.32
CA ILE A 28 3.11 1.35 -0.50
C ILE A 28 2.96 2.85 -0.25
N CYS A 29 2.79 3.61 -1.34
CA CYS A 29 2.43 5.02 -1.31
C CYS A 29 0.95 5.18 -0.96
N PHE A 30 0.68 5.85 0.16
CA PHE A 30 -0.65 6.22 0.58
C PHE A 30 -0.98 7.64 0.15
N ARG A 31 -2.12 7.80 -0.51
CA ARG A 31 -2.73 9.10 -0.80
C ARG A 31 -4.23 9.03 -0.60
N GLN A 32 -4.83 10.16 -0.29
CA GLN A 32 -6.26 10.26 -0.13
C GLN A 32 -6.78 11.49 -0.86
N HIS A 33 -7.79 11.29 -1.70
CA HIS A 33 -8.33 12.30 -2.58
C HIS A 33 -9.84 12.37 -2.46
N THR A 34 -10.39 13.54 -2.74
CA THR A 34 -11.78 13.69 -3.18
C THR A 34 -11.77 13.98 -4.67
N TYR A 35 -12.78 13.50 -5.39
CA TYR A 35 -12.91 13.80 -6.80
C TYR A 35 -14.19 14.57 -7.09
N LYS A 36 -14.11 15.45 -8.08
CA LYS A 36 -15.25 16.15 -8.67
C LYS A 36 -15.23 15.92 -10.16
N LYS A 37 -16.39 15.66 -10.75
CA LYS A 37 -16.53 15.51 -12.19
C LYS A 37 -16.83 16.87 -12.79
N ALA A 38 -15.92 17.39 -13.61
CA ALA A 38 -16.07 18.63 -14.36
C ALA A 38 -16.26 18.28 -15.85
N GLY A 39 -17.52 18.05 -16.25
CA GLY A 39 -17.83 17.62 -17.61
C GLY A 39 -17.31 16.21 -17.91
N LYS A 40 -16.32 16.10 -18.81
CA LYS A 40 -15.64 14.85 -19.16
C LYS A 40 -14.44 14.54 -18.27
N ASP A 41 -13.92 15.55 -17.57
CA ASP A 41 -12.71 15.45 -16.78
C ASP A 41 -13.01 15.18 -15.31
N ILE A 42 -12.01 14.62 -14.62
CA ILE A 42 -12.05 14.35 -13.18
C ILE A 42 -11.00 15.22 -12.50
N GLU A 43 -11.46 16.12 -11.65
CA GLU A 43 -10.60 16.94 -10.82
C GLU A 43 -10.40 16.25 -9.47
N LEU A 44 -9.14 16.02 -9.10
CA LEU A 44 -8.76 15.46 -7.80
C LEU A 44 -8.30 16.57 -6.85
N SER A 45 -8.82 16.56 -5.64
CA SER A 45 -8.36 17.39 -4.53
C SER A 45 -7.83 16.50 -3.43
N GLU A 46 -6.54 16.61 -3.15
CA GLU A 46 -5.90 15.82 -2.11
C GLU A 46 -6.32 16.29 -0.72
N ILE A 47 -6.62 15.32 0.15
CA ILE A 47 -7.05 15.56 1.52
C ILE A 47 -6.34 14.59 2.47
N GLY A 48 -5.76 15.11 3.54
CA GLY A 48 -5.11 14.30 4.57
C GLY A 48 -3.63 14.03 4.31
N PRO A 49 -3.02 13.06 5.02
CA PRO A 49 -1.58 12.89 5.06
C PRO A 49 -1.03 12.17 3.84
N ARG A 50 0.22 12.52 3.49
CA ARG A 50 1.06 11.79 2.53
C ARG A 50 2.07 10.97 3.29
N PHE A 51 2.08 9.67 3.05
CA PHE A 51 3.15 8.83 3.57
C PHE A 51 3.41 7.64 2.63
N GLN A 52 4.57 7.02 2.84
CA GLN A 52 4.97 5.77 2.23
C GLN A 52 5.17 4.77 3.37
N MET A 53 4.67 3.56 3.19
CA MET A 53 4.85 2.48 4.15
C MET A 53 5.62 1.34 3.50
N LYS A 54 6.56 0.77 4.25
CA LYS A 54 7.24 -0.46 3.89
C LYS A 54 6.82 -1.55 4.87
N LEU A 55 6.35 -2.68 4.34
CA LEU A 55 5.99 -3.83 5.17
C LEU A 55 7.25 -4.43 5.79
N TYR A 56 7.28 -4.54 7.12
CA TYR A 56 8.39 -5.17 7.85
C TYR A 56 8.06 -6.59 8.32
N SER A 57 6.84 -6.84 8.80
CA SER A 57 6.44 -8.17 9.29
C SER A 57 4.93 -8.35 9.29
N ILE A 58 4.48 -9.57 9.02
CA ILE A 58 3.10 -10.03 9.22
C ILE A 58 3.15 -11.19 10.23
N LYS A 59 2.39 -11.05 11.31
CA LYS A 59 2.22 -12.07 12.35
C LYS A 59 0.77 -12.52 12.38
N LEU A 60 0.55 -13.82 12.55
CA LEU A 60 -0.77 -14.45 12.62
C LEU A 60 -1.34 -14.35 14.03
N GLY A 61 -1.54 -13.13 14.52
CA GLY A 61 -2.06 -12.90 15.87
C GLY A 61 -2.40 -11.44 16.13
N THR A 62 -2.92 -11.17 17.31
CA THR A 62 -3.18 -9.80 17.78
C THR A 62 -1.91 -9.18 18.37
N LEU A 63 -1.95 -7.88 18.60
CA LEU A 63 -0.83 -7.14 19.18
C LEU A 63 -0.49 -7.62 20.61
N GLU A 64 -1.47 -8.11 21.36
CA GLU A 64 -1.27 -8.62 22.72
C GLU A 64 -0.60 -10.00 22.75
N SER A 65 -0.76 -10.80 21.70
CA SER A 65 -0.20 -12.15 21.60
C SER A 65 1.05 -12.21 20.72
N LEU A 66 1.77 -11.08 20.57
CA LEU A 66 2.93 -10.93 19.67
C LEU A 66 4.02 -11.99 19.89
N ASP A 67 4.25 -12.40 21.13
CA ASP A 67 5.32 -13.35 21.49
C ASP A 67 4.96 -14.81 21.18
N ALA A 68 3.67 -15.14 21.20
CA ALA A 68 3.16 -16.47 20.92
C ALA A 68 2.69 -16.64 19.46
N ALA A 69 2.53 -15.54 18.72
CA ALA A 69 2.03 -15.56 17.36
C ALA A 69 3.10 -15.92 16.33
N ASP A 70 2.75 -16.84 15.43
CA ASP A 70 3.60 -17.25 14.33
C ASP A 70 3.83 -16.11 13.31
N THR A 71 5.04 -16.04 12.77
CA THR A 71 5.39 -15.06 11.74
C THR A 71 5.06 -15.63 10.36
N GLU A 72 4.07 -15.03 9.69
CA GLU A 72 3.72 -15.37 8.30
C GLU A 72 4.81 -14.88 7.34
N TRP A 73 5.25 -13.63 7.51
CA TRP A 73 6.25 -13.02 6.67
C TRP A 73 7.07 -12.00 7.44
N ALA A 74 8.37 -11.89 7.14
CA ALA A 74 9.24 -10.86 7.71
C ALA A 74 10.28 -10.40 6.70
N LEU A 75 10.56 -9.10 6.71
CA LEU A 75 11.64 -8.49 5.95
C LEU A 75 12.98 -8.94 6.51
N ARG A 76 13.81 -9.57 5.67
CA ARG A 76 15.15 -10.04 6.01
C ARG A 76 16.21 -9.27 5.22
N PRO A 77 16.62 -8.07 5.68
CA PRO A 77 17.49 -7.18 4.89
C PRO A 77 18.92 -7.70 4.75
N TYR A 78 19.40 -8.51 5.69
CA TYR A 78 20.79 -8.98 5.74
C TYR A 78 21.05 -10.27 4.95
N MET A 79 20.19 -10.61 3.98
CA MET A 79 20.43 -11.74 3.06
C MET A 79 21.10 -11.22 1.78
N ASN A 80 22.04 -11.97 1.21
CA ASN A 80 22.77 -11.58 -0.02
C ASN A 80 21.85 -11.21 -1.21
N THR A 81 20.65 -11.78 -1.27
CA THR A 81 19.66 -11.55 -2.33
C THR A 81 18.49 -10.68 -1.86
N ALA A 82 18.60 -9.99 -0.72
CA ALA A 82 17.50 -9.20 -0.16
C ALA A 82 17.13 -8.02 -1.08
N SER A 83 18.10 -7.29 -1.63
CA SER A 83 17.87 -6.16 -2.53
C SER A 83 17.31 -6.55 -3.90
N LYS A 84 17.47 -7.82 -4.31
CA LYS A 84 17.01 -8.35 -5.60
C LYS A 84 15.60 -8.93 -5.54
N ARG A 85 15.06 -9.12 -4.33
CA ARG A 85 13.77 -9.77 -4.11
C ARG A 85 12.69 -8.72 -3.87
N ARG A 86 11.69 -8.72 -4.75
CA ARG A 86 10.44 -7.96 -4.60
C ARG A 86 9.34 -8.92 -4.17
N PHE A 87 8.50 -8.49 -3.23
CA PHE A 87 7.46 -9.34 -2.65
C PHE A 87 6.04 -8.85 -2.98
N LEU A 88 5.86 -7.54 -3.12
CA LEU A 88 4.58 -6.89 -3.32
C LEU A 88 4.46 -6.29 -4.72
N SER A 89 5.57 -5.98 -5.40
CA SER A 89 5.58 -5.50 -6.79
C SER A 89 6.09 -6.57 -7.76
N LEU A 90 5.45 -6.65 -8.93
CA LEU A 90 5.92 -7.48 -10.05
C LEU A 90 6.98 -6.76 -10.89
N GLU A 91 6.85 -5.44 -10.98
CA GLU A 91 7.68 -4.57 -11.82
C GLU A 91 8.72 -3.82 -10.98
N ASP A 92 9.79 -3.42 -11.66
CA ASP A 92 10.79 -2.50 -11.12
C ASP A 92 10.21 -1.09 -11.11
N GLY A 93 10.13 -0.46 -9.94
CA GLY A 93 9.72 0.93 -9.86
C GLY A 93 10.74 1.90 -10.45
N TRP A 94 12.00 1.49 -10.55
CA TRP A 94 13.12 2.34 -10.94
C TRP A 94 13.58 2.13 -12.38
N GLN A 95 12.78 1.45 -13.21
CA GLN A 95 12.93 1.62 -14.65
C GLN A 95 12.51 3.06 -14.96
N GLU A 96 13.47 3.94 -15.20
CA GLU A 96 13.19 5.14 -15.98
C GLU A 96 12.62 4.64 -17.30
N ASP A 97 11.43 5.10 -17.67
CA ASP A 97 10.94 4.95 -19.03
C ASP A 97 11.96 5.68 -19.91
N ASP A 98 12.97 4.95 -20.39
CA ASP A 98 13.94 5.45 -21.36
C ASP A 98 13.12 6.00 -22.54
N GLN A 99 13.21 7.31 -22.72
CA GLN A 99 12.46 8.08 -23.72
C GLN A 99 12.94 7.79 -25.14
#